data_AF-A0A1G8XKT5-F1
#
_entry.id   AF-A0A1G8XKT5-F1
#
_cell.length_a   1.000
_cell.length_b   1.000
_cell.length_c   1.000
_cell.angle_alpha   90.00
_cell.angle_beta   90.00
_cell.angle_gamma   90.00
#
_symmetry.space_group_name_H-M   'P 1'
#
loop_
_entity.id
_entity.type
_entity.pdbx_description
1 polymer ?
#
loop_
_entity_poly.entity_id
_entity_poly.type
_entity_poly.pdbx_seq_one_letter_code
_entity_poly.pdbx_strand_id
1 'polypeptide(L)'
;MSRDRSLFWTIFGFPVRAIRALPRTLLAVLLIGALLLNVFSLTSPPLNGLATSLLSELGITTVAERERRSMVASHETELSAAQAETRKAEEAIVAAREATRVAEDTARAAEEAAEQSAEQTRIAVEAARTAETAIEKLETTKAARDALEKDIATAITERARLQAARASQTALAESIPHVGVQAIAATLALEIEDACASARDAAALIAITENRDSPEEARRAAEAEFDCSEAVAGALEPLSPGDLWQLMSAAPEDAWAAAAPFLPETGDDIAFEDWDALAAEARIVFAGSQTPPSEGEVASPTAPNAPTAEE
;
A
#
# COMPACT_ATOMS: atom_id res chain seq x y z
N MET A 1 -13.28 -78.77 -33.53
CA MET A 1 -12.09 -77.96 -33.82
C MET A 1 -11.16 -78.71 -34.77
N SER A 2 -11.25 -78.49 -36.10
CA SER A 2 -10.22 -78.92 -37.09
C SER A 2 -10.50 -78.46 -38.55
N ARG A 3 -11.24 -77.36 -38.78
CA ARG A 3 -11.61 -76.95 -40.15
C ARG A 3 -11.05 -75.59 -40.62
N ASP A 4 -10.47 -74.77 -39.74
CA ASP A 4 -9.96 -73.43 -40.12
C ASP A 4 -8.49 -73.39 -40.56
N ARG A 5 -7.75 -74.50 -40.51
CA ARG A 5 -6.34 -74.52 -40.92
C ARG A 5 -6.11 -74.57 -42.44
N SER A 6 -7.13 -74.84 -43.27
CA SER A 6 -6.92 -75.03 -44.71
C SER A 6 -6.99 -73.74 -45.55
N LEU A 7 -7.79 -72.75 -45.13
CA LEU A 7 -7.96 -71.49 -45.87
C LEU A 7 -6.73 -70.57 -45.76
N PHE A 8 -6.08 -70.56 -44.58
CA PHE A 8 -4.88 -69.76 -44.37
C PHE A 8 -3.73 -70.21 -45.30
N TRP A 9 -3.57 -71.52 -45.52
CA TRP A 9 -2.51 -72.05 -46.40
C TRP A 9 -2.77 -71.78 -47.89
N THR A 10 -4.02 -71.60 -48.31
CA THR A 10 -4.34 -71.34 -49.72
C THR A 10 -4.04 -69.88 -50.09
N ILE A 11 -4.35 -68.94 -49.19
CA ILE A 11 -4.13 -67.50 -49.43
C ILE A 11 -2.63 -67.16 -49.37
N PHE A 12 -1.88 -67.74 -48.42
CA PHE A 12 -0.44 -67.47 -48.27
C PHE A 12 0.47 -68.36 -49.12
N GLY A 13 0.00 -69.51 -49.62
CA GLY A 13 0.83 -70.45 -50.39
C GLY A 13 1.09 -70.02 -51.83
N PHE A 14 0.15 -69.29 -52.45
CA PHE A 14 0.27 -68.81 -53.84
C PHE A 14 1.47 -67.87 -54.06
N PRO A 15 1.69 -66.80 -53.24
CA PRO A 15 2.83 -65.91 -53.45
C PRO A 15 4.18 -66.61 -53.27
N VAL A 16 4.27 -67.57 -52.34
CA VAL A 16 5.51 -68.32 -52.10
C VAL A 16 5.89 -69.21 -53.29
N ARG A 17 4.90 -69.75 -54.02
CA ARG A 17 5.16 -70.53 -55.24
C ARG A 17 5.52 -69.64 -56.42
N ALA A 18 4.86 -68.48 -56.56
CA ALA A 18 5.21 -67.49 -57.58
C ALA A 18 6.66 -66.98 -57.41
N ILE A 19 7.08 -66.72 -56.16
CA ILE A 19 8.46 -66.31 -55.84
C ILE A 19 9.48 -67.40 -56.18
N ARG A 20 9.14 -68.69 -55.99
CA ARG A 20 10.03 -69.80 -56.37
C ARG A 20 10.13 -70.04 -57.87
N ALA A 21 9.13 -69.64 -58.65
CA ALA A 21 9.13 -69.79 -60.11
C ALA A 21 9.98 -68.72 -60.82
N LEU A 22 10.38 -67.67 -60.12
CA LEU A 22 11.24 -66.62 -60.66
C LEU A 22 12.68 -67.13 -60.83
N PRO A 23 13.32 -66.85 -61.98
CA PRO A 23 14.72 -67.18 -62.17
C PRO A 23 15.56 -66.45 -61.12
N ARG A 24 16.56 -67.14 -60.56
CA ARG A 24 17.41 -66.61 -59.47
C ARG A 24 18.03 -65.25 -59.79
N THR A 25 18.31 -64.99 -61.08
CA THR A 25 18.83 -63.72 -61.57
C THR A 25 17.84 -62.57 -61.36
N LEU A 26 16.55 -62.77 -61.64
CA LEU A 26 15.55 -61.72 -61.47
C LEU A 26 15.27 -61.43 -60.00
N LEU A 27 15.32 -62.47 -59.15
CA LEU A 27 15.22 -62.33 -57.70
C LEU A 27 16.41 -61.54 -57.12
N ALA A 28 17.64 -61.83 -57.60
CA ALA A 28 18.82 -61.07 -57.24
C ALA A 28 18.73 -59.60 -57.68
N VAL A 29 18.26 -59.34 -58.90
CA VAL A 29 18.08 -57.96 -59.41
C VAL A 29 17.03 -57.19 -58.62
N LEU A 30 15.89 -57.81 -58.29
CA LEU A 30 14.86 -57.19 -57.46
C LEU A 30 15.38 -56.90 -56.05
N LEU A 31 16.13 -57.84 -55.46
CA LEU A 31 16.69 -57.66 -54.12
C LEU A 31 17.73 -56.52 -54.11
N ILE A 32 18.64 -56.50 -55.08
CA ILE A 32 19.61 -55.41 -55.25
C ILE A 32 18.89 -54.09 -55.49
N GLY A 33 17.86 -54.07 -56.34
CA GLY A 33 17.04 -52.89 -56.62
C GLY A 33 16.33 -52.36 -55.38
N ALA A 34 15.73 -53.24 -54.56
CA ALA A 34 15.10 -52.86 -53.30
C ALA A 34 16.11 -52.31 -52.29
N LEU A 35 17.31 -52.90 -52.23
CA LEU A 35 18.40 -52.43 -51.37
C LEU A 35 18.90 -51.04 -51.80
N LEU A 36 19.14 -50.85 -53.10
CA LEU A 36 19.55 -49.57 -53.66
C LEU A 36 18.47 -48.51 -53.46
N LEU A 37 17.20 -48.84 -53.65
CA LEU A 37 16.08 -47.93 -53.40
C LEU A 37 16.01 -47.51 -51.93
N ASN A 38 16.26 -48.43 -51.00
CA ASN A 38 16.26 -48.14 -49.57
C ASN A 38 17.43 -47.22 -49.18
N VAL A 39 18.63 -47.50 -49.69
CA VAL A 39 19.82 -46.63 -49.50
C VAL A 39 19.57 -45.24 -50.09
N PHE A 40 19.01 -45.18 -51.29
CA PHE A 40 18.69 -43.93 -51.98
C PHE A 40 17.62 -43.11 -51.24
N SER A 41 16.58 -43.77 -50.70
CA SER A 41 15.55 -43.13 -49.87
C SER A 41 16.10 -42.50 -48.58
N LEU A 42 17.17 -43.08 -48.02
CA LEU A 42 17.84 -42.54 -46.83
C LEU A 42 18.80 -41.39 -47.15
N THR A 43 19.31 -41.31 -48.38
CA THR A 43 20.36 -40.34 -48.75
C THR A 43 19.87 -39.15 -49.56
N SER A 44 18.65 -39.18 -50.12
CA SER A 44 18.09 -38.03 -50.82
C SER A 44 16.90 -37.42 -50.05
N PRO A 45 17.12 -36.33 -49.28
CA PRO A 45 16.04 -35.55 -48.65
C PRO A 45 14.89 -35.11 -49.59
N PRO A 46 15.12 -34.75 -50.88
CA PRO A 46 14.02 -34.24 -51.71
C PRO A 46 13.00 -35.29 -52.17
N LEU A 47 13.35 -36.58 -52.24
CA LEU A 47 12.39 -37.63 -52.64
C LEU A 47 11.40 -38.01 -51.53
N ASN A 48 11.80 -37.85 -50.26
CA ASN A 48 10.89 -37.98 -49.13
C ASN A 48 9.79 -36.89 -49.18
N GLY A 49 10.11 -35.69 -49.70
CA GLY A 49 9.11 -34.64 -49.93
C GLY A 49 8.02 -35.04 -50.94
N LEU A 50 8.40 -35.64 -52.07
CA LEU A 50 7.47 -36.06 -53.14
C LEU A 50 6.63 -37.30 -52.77
N ALA A 51 7.20 -38.25 -52.05
CA ALA A 51 6.44 -39.39 -51.53
C ALA A 51 5.39 -38.94 -50.49
N THR A 52 5.76 -37.96 -49.64
CA THR A 52 4.87 -37.42 -48.62
C THR A 52 3.77 -36.55 -49.24
N SER A 53 4.02 -35.83 -50.34
CA SER A 53 2.99 -35.06 -51.04
C SER A 53 1.93 -35.95 -51.70
N LEU A 54 2.35 -37.05 -52.34
CA LEU A 54 1.43 -38.03 -52.94
C LEU A 54 0.60 -38.80 -51.88
N LEU A 55 1.18 -39.09 -50.72
CA LEU A 55 0.46 -39.73 -49.60
C LEU A 55 -0.48 -38.76 -48.86
N SER A 56 -0.11 -37.49 -48.78
CA SER A 56 -0.95 -36.43 -48.20
C SER A 56 -2.19 -36.16 -49.05
N GLU A 57 -2.07 -36.22 -50.38
CA GLU A 57 -3.20 -36.07 -51.32
C GLU A 57 -4.19 -37.24 -51.27
N LEU A 58 -3.75 -38.40 -50.77
CA LEU A 58 -4.59 -39.57 -50.47
C LEU A 58 -5.18 -39.54 -49.04
N GLY A 59 -4.97 -38.46 -48.27
CA GLY A 59 -5.51 -38.29 -46.92
C GLY A 59 -4.85 -39.16 -45.84
N ILE A 60 -3.74 -39.84 -46.16
CA ILE A 60 -3.01 -40.65 -45.19
C ILE A 60 -1.99 -39.76 -44.50
N THR A 61 -2.41 -39.09 -43.43
CA THR A 61 -1.50 -38.32 -42.57
C THR A 61 -0.45 -39.27 -41.99
N THR A 62 0.80 -39.13 -42.42
CA THR A 62 1.91 -39.94 -41.89
C THR A 62 2.17 -39.55 -40.43
N VAL A 63 2.65 -40.51 -39.63
CA VAL A 63 2.94 -40.28 -38.19
C VAL A 63 3.89 -39.10 -38.00
N ALA A 64 4.86 -38.91 -38.90
CA ALA A 64 5.82 -37.81 -38.86
C ALA A 64 5.17 -36.42 -39.05
N GLU A 65 4.13 -36.30 -39.88
CA GLU A 65 3.40 -35.05 -40.07
C GLU A 65 2.54 -34.72 -38.85
N ARG A 66 1.95 -35.74 -38.21
CA ARG A 66 1.21 -35.57 -36.95
C ARG A 66 2.11 -35.09 -35.81
N GLU A 67 3.30 -35.66 -35.70
CA GLU A 67 4.30 -35.29 -34.69
C GLU A 67 4.84 -33.86 -34.90
N ARG A 68 5.09 -33.46 -36.16
CA ARG A 68 5.44 -32.06 -36.47
C ARG A 68 4.32 -31.08 -36.13
N ARG A 69 3.06 -31.41 -36.45
CA ARG A 69 1.92 -30.56 -36.10
C ARG A 69 1.73 -30.44 -34.59
N SER A 70 1.93 -31.52 -33.83
CA SER A 70 1.87 -31.43 -32.36
C SER A 70 3.00 -30.57 -31.79
N MET A 71 4.21 -30.65 -32.35
CA MET A 71 5.34 -29.81 -31.93
C MET A 71 5.14 -28.33 -32.26
N VAL A 72 4.56 -28.04 -33.43
CA VAL A 72 4.22 -26.65 -33.80
C VAL A 72 3.10 -26.11 -32.90
N ALA A 73 2.06 -26.92 -32.65
CA ALA A 73 0.98 -26.53 -31.75
C ALA A 73 1.47 -26.30 -30.32
N SER A 74 2.38 -27.14 -29.79
CA SER A 74 2.94 -26.93 -28.46
C SER A 74 3.79 -25.65 -28.38
N HIS A 75 4.63 -25.39 -29.39
CA HIS A 75 5.40 -24.15 -29.42
C HIS A 75 4.53 -22.90 -29.58
N GLU A 76 3.44 -22.97 -30.34
CA GLU A 76 2.49 -21.87 -30.46
C GLU A 76 1.80 -21.58 -29.11
N THR A 77 1.43 -22.63 -28.36
CA THR A 77 0.89 -22.45 -27.01
C THR A 77 1.92 -21.86 -26.04
N GLU A 78 3.18 -22.31 -26.08
CA GLU A 78 4.26 -21.77 -25.25
C GLU A 78 4.54 -20.30 -25.57
N LEU A 79 4.58 -19.94 -26.85
CA LEU A 79 4.78 -18.55 -27.29
C LEU A 79 3.61 -17.67 -26.85
N SER A 80 2.38 -18.14 -26.97
CA SER A 80 1.20 -17.38 -26.52
C SER A 80 1.19 -17.16 -25.01
N ALA A 81 1.63 -18.15 -24.22
CA ALA A 81 1.76 -18.04 -22.78
C ALA A 81 2.87 -17.05 -22.39
N ALA A 82 4.04 -17.16 -23.01
CA ALA A 82 5.14 -16.22 -22.80
C ALA A 82 4.75 -14.78 -23.17
N GLN A 83 4.01 -14.59 -24.26
CA GLN A 83 3.50 -13.27 -24.65
C GLN A 83 2.51 -12.71 -23.63
N ALA A 84 1.62 -13.55 -23.09
CA ALA A 84 0.69 -13.14 -22.04
C ALA A 84 1.43 -12.71 -20.77
N GLU A 85 2.48 -13.43 -20.37
CA GLU A 85 3.32 -13.04 -19.23
C GLU A 85 4.06 -11.72 -19.48
N THR A 86 4.60 -11.50 -20.70
CA THR A 86 5.23 -10.22 -21.04
C THR A 86 4.26 -9.06 -20.98
N ARG A 87 3.01 -9.23 -21.46
CA ARG A 87 1.99 -8.18 -21.38
C ARG A 87 1.63 -7.86 -19.93
N LYS A 88 1.45 -8.87 -19.07
CA LYS A 88 1.21 -8.66 -17.64
C LYS A 88 2.36 -7.90 -16.97
N ALA A 89 3.61 -8.23 -17.31
CA ALA A 89 4.77 -7.52 -16.80
C ALA A 89 4.82 -6.06 -17.27
N GLU A 90 4.49 -5.79 -18.54
CA GLU A 90 4.41 -4.43 -19.08
C GLU A 90 3.32 -3.60 -18.39
N GLU A 91 2.13 -4.17 -18.19
CA GLU A 91 1.02 -3.53 -17.46
C GLU A 91 1.42 -3.20 -16.02
N ALA A 92 2.09 -4.13 -15.32
CA ALA A 92 2.59 -3.91 -13.96
C ALA A 92 3.65 -2.79 -13.90
N ILE A 93 4.53 -2.68 -14.91
CA ILE A 93 5.52 -1.59 -14.99
C ILE A 93 4.83 -0.23 -15.19
N VAL A 94 3.78 -0.17 -16.01
CA VAL A 94 3.01 1.06 -16.22
C VAL A 94 2.31 1.48 -14.93
N ALA A 95 1.63 0.54 -14.25
CA ALA A 95 0.97 0.78 -12.97
C ALA A 95 1.96 1.24 -11.89
N ALA A 96 3.15 0.62 -11.81
CA ALA A 96 4.20 1.03 -10.87
C ALA A 96 4.71 2.45 -11.13
N ARG A 97 4.82 2.87 -12.40
CA ARG A 97 5.24 4.23 -12.76
C ARG A 97 4.18 5.26 -12.41
N GLU A 98 2.92 4.92 -12.62
CA GLU A 98 1.79 5.77 -12.22
C GLU A 98 1.74 5.94 -10.70
N ALA A 99 1.87 4.84 -9.95
CA ALA A 99 1.96 4.90 -8.49
C ALA A 99 3.15 5.75 -8.01
N THR A 100 4.31 5.64 -8.65
CA THR A 100 5.49 6.47 -8.35
C THR A 100 5.21 7.95 -8.61
N ARG A 101 4.54 8.28 -9.72
CA ARG A 101 4.17 9.66 -10.05
C ARG A 101 3.20 10.25 -9.04
N VAL A 102 2.18 9.48 -8.64
CA VAL A 102 1.24 9.89 -7.59
C VAL A 102 1.99 10.14 -6.28
N ALA A 103 2.92 9.26 -5.90
CA ALA A 103 3.76 9.44 -4.72
C ALA A 103 4.60 10.73 -4.78
N GLU A 104 5.22 11.04 -5.93
CA GLU A 104 5.98 12.27 -6.13
C GLU A 104 5.09 13.53 -6.03
N ASP A 105 3.90 13.51 -6.64
CA ASP A 105 2.97 14.63 -6.59
C ASP A 105 2.43 14.83 -5.15
N THR A 106 2.17 13.75 -4.40
CA THR A 106 1.81 13.85 -2.97
C THR A 106 2.95 14.39 -2.12
N ALA A 107 4.20 14.00 -2.38
CA ALA A 107 5.37 14.52 -1.67
C ALA A 107 5.54 16.03 -1.91
N ARG A 108 5.31 16.50 -3.15
CA ARG A 108 5.37 17.93 -3.48
C ARG A 108 4.26 18.71 -2.78
N ALA A 109 3.04 18.18 -2.74
CA ALA A 109 1.94 18.80 -2.01
C ALA A 109 2.22 18.88 -0.49
N ALA A 110 2.85 17.86 0.09
CA ALA A 110 3.26 17.87 1.49
C ALA A 110 4.36 18.90 1.78
N GLU A 111 5.33 19.09 0.87
CA GLU A 111 6.36 20.14 0.98
C GLU A 111 5.73 21.55 0.94
N GLU A 112 4.81 21.79 0.00
CA GLU A 112 4.07 23.06 -0.08
C GLU A 112 3.25 23.34 1.20
N ALA A 113 2.60 22.31 1.77
CA ALA A 113 1.87 22.45 3.03
C ALA A 113 2.80 22.77 4.21
N ALA A 114 3.98 22.15 4.26
CA ALA A 114 4.99 22.43 5.28
C ALA A 114 5.53 23.87 5.18
N GLU A 115 5.77 24.37 3.97
CA GLU A 115 6.16 25.77 3.75
C GLU A 115 5.08 26.75 4.21
N GLN A 116 3.80 26.46 3.92
CA GLN A 116 2.68 27.29 4.37
C GLN A 116 2.57 27.31 5.90
N SER A 117 2.75 26.17 6.57
CA SER A 117 2.76 26.09 8.04
C SER A 117 3.96 26.85 8.65
N ALA A 118 5.13 26.79 8.02
CA ALA A 118 6.29 27.57 8.44
C ALA A 118 6.05 29.08 8.31
N GLU A 119 5.38 29.52 7.24
CA GLU A 119 5.02 30.93 7.04
C GLU A 119 3.97 31.40 8.07
N GLN A 120 2.94 30.60 8.34
CA GLN A 120 1.96 30.89 9.39
C GLN A 120 2.64 31.02 10.77
N THR A 121 3.59 30.13 11.06
CA THR A 121 4.40 30.20 12.28
C THR A 121 5.21 31.49 12.35
N ARG A 122 5.80 31.91 11.23
CA ARG A 122 6.55 33.18 11.15
C ARG A 122 5.66 34.39 11.45
N ILE A 123 4.48 34.43 10.85
CA ILE A 123 3.48 35.49 11.09
C ILE A 123 3.05 35.50 12.56
N ALA A 124 2.77 34.34 13.15
CA ALA A 124 2.40 34.22 14.56
C ALA A 124 3.51 34.72 15.50
N VAL A 125 4.77 34.37 15.22
CA VAL A 125 5.93 34.84 15.99
C VAL A 125 6.13 36.36 15.86
N GLU A 126 5.93 36.92 14.66
CA GLU A 126 6.02 38.37 14.46
C GLU A 126 4.90 39.10 15.22
N ALA A 127 3.66 38.60 15.15
CA ALA A 127 2.55 39.13 15.91
C ALA A 127 2.82 39.09 17.43
N ALA A 128 3.37 38.00 17.95
CA ALA A 128 3.77 37.89 19.36
C ALA A 128 4.82 38.94 19.75
N ARG A 129 5.84 39.16 18.92
CA ARG A 129 6.85 40.22 19.15
C ARG A 129 6.23 41.62 19.15
N THR A 130 5.30 41.89 18.23
CA THR A 130 4.62 43.20 18.22
C THR A 130 3.80 43.41 19.50
N ALA A 131 3.17 42.36 20.03
CA ALA A 131 2.46 42.40 21.30
C ALA A 131 3.41 42.72 22.47
N GLU A 132 4.57 42.04 22.56
CA GLU A 132 5.58 42.32 23.60
C GLU A 132 6.00 43.81 23.62
N THR A 133 6.27 44.40 22.46
CA THR A 133 6.66 45.83 22.39
C THR A 133 5.53 46.81 22.75
N ALA A 134 4.27 46.42 22.50
CA ALA A 134 3.10 47.21 22.89
C ALA A 134 2.89 47.14 24.41
N ILE A 135 3.09 45.96 24.98
CA ILE A 135 3.06 45.71 26.42
C ILE A 135 4.15 46.54 27.09
N GLU A 136 5.40 46.52 26.63
CA GLU A 136 6.56 47.27 27.18
C GLU A 136 6.32 48.79 27.37
N LYS A 137 5.31 49.38 26.72
CA LYS A 137 4.94 50.80 26.91
C LYS A 137 3.98 51.13 28.07
N LEU A 138 3.37 50.15 28.73
CA LEU A 138 2.34 50.34 29.79
C LEU A 138 2.83 50.38 31.26
N GLU A 139 4.09 50.77 31.55
CA GLU A 139 4.76 50.69 32.89
C GLU A 139 3.92 51.31 34.02
N THR A 140 3.44 50.55 35.03
CA THR A 140 4.15 50.45 36.33
C THR A 140 3.58 49.41 37.31
N THR A 141 2.45 48.73 37.03
CA THR A 141 1.94 47.54 37.77
C THR A 141 2.32 46.23 37.07
N LYS A 142 3.50 46.23 36.47
CA LYS A 142 3.68 45.62 35.16
C LYS A 142 4.67 44.47 35.11
N ALA A 143 5.72 44.46 35.93
CA ALA A 143 6.71 43.39 35.91
C ALA A 143 6.11 42.01 36.25
N ALA A 144 5.12 41.95 37.16
CA ALA A 144 4.39 40.73 37.47
C ALA A 144 3.44 40.29 36.33
N ARG A 145 2.96 41.26 35.55
CA ARG A 145 2.07 41.04 34.41
C ARG A 145 2.85 40.62 33.16
N ASP A 146 3.97 41.29 32.88
CA ASP A 146 4.91 40.98 31.81
C ASP A 146 5.50 39.58 31.98
N ALA A 147 5.76 39.14 33.23
CA ALA A 147 6.19 37.77 33.49
C ALA A 147 5.10 36.74 33.15
N LEU A 148 3.85 37.02 33.53
CA LEU A 148 2.70 36.14 33.29
C LEU A 148 2.31 36.09 31.79
N GLU A 149 2.33 37.25 31.12
CA GLU A 149 2.07 37.35 29.67
C GLU A 149 3.17 36.68 28.86
N LYS A 150 4.44 36.79 29.28
CA LYS A 150 5.57 36.14 28.61
C LYS A 150 5.57 34.62 28.79
N ASP A 151 5.18 34.11 29.96
CA ASP A 151 5.04 32.67 30.18
C ASP A 151 3.94 32.09 29.28
N ILE A 152 2.79 32.75 29.18
CA ILE A 152 1.69 32.35 28.29
C ILE A 152 2.12 32.40 26.82
N ALA A 153 2.76 33.50 26.38
CA ALA A 153 3.23 33.64 25.01
C ALA A 153 4.29 32.58 24.64
N THR A 154 5.17 32.24 25.59
CA THR A 154 6.18 31.18 25.42
C THR A 154 5.50 29.82 25.29
N ALA A 155 4.53 29.51 26.16
CA ALA A 155 3.79 28.26 26.11
C ALA A 155 2.99 28.09 24.80
N ILE A 156 2.39 29.16 24.27
CA ILE A 156 1.70 29.14 22.97
C ILE A 156 2.71 28.89 21.84
N THR A 157 3.85 29.60 21.85
CA THR A 157 4.89 29.45 20.82
C THR A 157 5.50 28.04 20.81
N GLU A 158 5.71 27.45 21.97
CA GLU A 158 6.26 26.10 22.11
C GLU A 158 5.27 25.03 21.60
N ARG A 159 3.97 25.17 21.91
CA ARG A 159 2.92 24.30 21.35
C ARG A 159 2.76 24.44 19.84
N ALA A 160 2.81 25.66 19.31
CA ALA A 160 2.78 25.87 17.86
C ALA A 160 3.94 25.17 17.14
N ARG A 161 5.14 25.16 17.74
CA ARG A 161 6.29 24.39 17.22
C ARG A 161 6.08 22.88 17.30
N LEU A 162 5.51 22.39 18.39
CA LEU A 162 5.19 20.97 18.53
C LEU A 162 4.12 20.51 17.53
N GLN A 163 3.08 21.31 17.30
CA GLN A 163 2.08 21.04 16.26
C GLN A 163 2.72 20.99 14.86
N ALA A 164 3.56 21.97 14.52
CA ALA A 164 4.27 21.96 13.23
C ALA A 164 5.16 20.71 13.05
N ALA A 165 5.85 20.28 14.11
CA ALA A 165 6.65 19.06 14.08
C ALA A 165 5.79 17.78 13.92
N ARG A 166 4.62 17.72 14.56
CA ARG A 166 3.70 16.56 14.44
C ARG A 166 3.03 16.49 13.07
N ALA A 167 2.64 17.64 12.50
CA ALA A 167 2.10 17.72 11.14
C ALA A 167 3.09 17.18 10.07
N SER A 168 4.41 17.37 10.29
CA SER A 168 5.43 16.80 9.41
C SER A 168 5.58 15.27 9.55
N GLN A 169 5.25 14.71 10.72
CA GLN A 169 5.32 13.27 10.98
C GLN A 169 4.07 12.54 10.45
N THR A 170 2.90 13.18 10.45
CA THR A 170 1.67 12.61 9.86
C THR A 170 1.75 12.47 8.36
N ALA A 171 2.38 13.41 7.65
CA ALA A 171 2.60 13.31 6.21
C ALA A 171 3.38 12.03 5.82
N LEU A 172 4.30 11.57 6.68
CA LEU A 172 5.00 10.30 6.50
C LEU A 172 4.13 9.09 6.85
N ALA A 173 3.30 9.19 7.89
CA ALA A 173 2.41 8.11 8.30
C ALA A 173 1.26 7.88 7.31
N GLU A 174 0.81 8.93 6.61
CA GLU A 174 -0.18 8.87 5.53
C GLU A 174 0.25 7.99 4.35
N SER A 175 1.55 7.76 4.16
CA SER A 175 2.07 6.86 3.12
C SER A 175 1.86 5.37 3.42
N ILE A 176 1.41 5.02 4.63
CA ILE A 176 1.18 3.63 5.06
C ILE A 176 -0.33 3.44 5.33
N PRO A 177 -1.09 2.76 4.46
CA PRO A 177 -2.57 2.77 4.46
C PRO A 177 -3.25 2.43 5.80
N HIS A 178 -2.64 1.59 6.66
CA HIS A 178 -3.25 1.18 7.94
C HIS A 178 -2.63 1.86 9.17
N VAL A 179 -1.37 2.28 9.09
CA VAL A 179 -0.72 3.03 10.18
C VAL A 179 -1.11 4.51 10.10
N GLY A 180 -1.38 5.00 8.89
CA GLY A 180 -1.76 6.39 8.62
C GLY A 180 -3.02 6.81 9.38
N VAL A 181 -4.09 6.01 9.36
CA VAL A 181 -5.35 6.40 10.02
C VAL A 181 -5.19 6.53 11.53
N GLN A 182 -4.48 5.60 12.18
CA GLN A 182 -4.21 5.68 13.62
C GLN A 182 -3.24 6.82 13.95
N ALA A 183 -2.24 7.06 13.11
CA ALA A 183 -1.31 8.16 13.29
C ALA A 183 -1.99 9.53 13.09
N ILE A 184 -2.89 9.66 12.12
CA ILE A 184 -3.73 10.84 11.91
C ILE A 184 -4.66 11.03 13.11
N ALA A 185 -5.30 9.96 13.61
CA ALA A 185 -6.14 10.00 14.81
C ALA A 185 -5.39 10.55 16.03
N ALA A 186 -4.23 9.95 16.31
CA ALA A 186 -3.41 10.30 17.46
C ALA A 186 -2.89 11.73 17.36
N THR A 187 -2.46 12.13 16.17
CA THR A 187 -1.99 13.49 15.90
C THR A 187 -3.12 14.49 16.02
N LEU A 188 -4.31 14.20 15.48
CA LEU A 188 -5.47 15.06 15.61
C LEU A 188 -5.92 15.21 17.07
N ALA A 189 -5.93 14.12 17.84
CA ALA A 189 -6.24 14.18 19.27
C ALA A 189 -5.25 15.09 20.03
N LEU A 190 -3.96 14.96 19.72
CA LEU A 190 -2.92 15.81 20.27
C LEU A 190 -3.02 17.27 19.78
N GLU A 191 -3.43 17.51 18.54
CA GLU A 191 -3.67 18.85 18.00
C GLU A 191 -4.86 19.53 18.67
N ILE A 192 -5.96 18.79 18.91
CA ILE A 192 -7.13 19.27 19.64
C ILE A 192 -6.73 19.61 21.08
N GLU A 193 -5.95 18.76 21.76
CA GLU A 193 -5.47 19.04 23.11
C GLU A 193 -4.63 20.32 23.16
N ASP A 194 -3.70 20.49 22.22
CA ASP A 194 -2.86 21.70 22.13
C ASP A 194 -3.68 22.94 21.77
N ALA A 195 -4.68 22.82 20.91
CA ALA A 195 -5.59 23.89 20.55
C ALA A 195 -6.47 24.30 21.75
N CYS A 196 -7.03 23.32 22.47
CA CYS A 196 -7.77 23.53 23.71
C CYS A 196 -6.93 24.28 24.74
N ALA A 197 -5.69 23.81 24.94
CA ALA A 197 -4.78 24.43 25.88
C ALA A 197 -4.42 25.86 25.45
N SER A 198 -4.25 26.10 24.14
CA SER A 198 -3.93 27.45 23.63
C SER A 198 -5.12 28.41 23.77
N ALA A 199 -6.33 27.92 23.53
CA ALA A 199 -7.56 28.69 23.72
C ALA A 199 -7.82 29.04 25.19
N ARG A 200 -7.58 28.09 26.11
CA ARG A 200 -7.60 28.33 27.56
C ARG A 200 -6.63 29.44 27.95
N ASP A 201 -5.42 29.40 27.43
CA ASP A 201 -4.39 30.39 27.75
C ASP A 201 -4.71 31.77 27.14
N ALA A 202 -5.37 31.81 25.98
CA ALA A 202 -5.90 33.05 25.43
C ALA A 202 -7.04 33.63 26.28
N ALA A 203 -7.95 32.79 26.80
CA ALA A 203 -9.01 33.21 27.72
C ALA A 203 -8.42 33.75 29.04
N ALA A 204 -7.40 33.08 29.58
CA ALA A 204 -6.63 33.55 30.72
C ALA A 204 -6.02 34.94 30.47
N LEU A 205 -5.40 35.14 29.30
CA LEU A 205 -4.82 36.42 28.91
C LEU A 205 -5.87 37.55 28.87
N ILE A 206 -7.03 37.28 28.26
CA ILE A 206 -8.15 38.24 28.21
C ILE A 206 -8.59 38.61 29.64
N ALA A 207 -8.80 37.63 30.51
CA ALA A 207 -9.24 37.87 31.89
C ALA A 207 -8.21 38.68 32.69
N ILE A 208 -6.90 38.41 32.51
CA ILE A 208 -5.82 39.22 33.09
C ILE A 208 -5.91 40.66 32.57
N THR A 209 -6.19 40.87 31.28
CA THR A 209 -6.26 42.22 30.69
C THR A 209 -7.42 43.05 31.25
N GLU A 210 -8.58 42.42 31.48
CA GLU A 210 -9.81 43.03 31.98
C GLU A 210 -9.78 43.30 33.50
N ASN A 211 -9.20 42.40 34.29
CA ASN A 211 -9.16 42.51 35.76
C ASN A 211 -7.77 42.93 36.28
N ARG A 212 -7.48 44.22 36.16
CA ARG A 212 -6.15 44.79 36.47
C ARG A 212 -5.77 44.71 37.94
N ASP A 213 -6.74 44.74 38.84
CA ASP A 213 -6.49 44.83 40.28
C ASP A 213 -6.15 43.46 40.90
N SER A 214 -6.50 42.36 40.21
CA SER A 214 -6.32 40.98 40.69
C SER A 214 -6.05 39.98 39.54
N PRO A 215 -4.96 40.15 38.78
CA PRO A 215 -4.71 39.39 37.54
C PRO A 215 -4.58 37.87 37.77
N GLU A 216 -3.97 37.46 38.88
CA GLU A 216 -3.80 36.02 39.21
C GLU A 216 -5.10 35.33 39.63
N GLU A 217 -6.04 36.08 40.21
CA GLU A 217 -7.36 35.55 40.54
C GLU A 217 -8.23 35.46 39.28
N ALA A 218 -8.17 36.48 38.42
CA ALA A 218 -8.86 36.49 37.13
C ALA A 218 -8.36 35.38 36.19
N ARG A 219 -7.04 35.15 36.14
CA ARG A 219 -6.45 34.03 35.41
C ARG A 219 -7.02 32.70 35.87
N ARG A 220 -6.92 32.41 37.18
CA ARG A 220 -7.38 31.14 37.75
C ARG A 220 -8.88 30.92 37.55
N ALA A 221 -9.68 31.98 37.64
CA ALA A 221 -11.10 31.91 37.37
C ALA A 221 -11.38 31.58 35.89
N ALA A 222 -10.72 32.27 34.95
CA ALA A 222 -10.89 32.02 33.52
C ALA A 222 -10.39 30.64 33.08
N GLU A 223 -9.24 30.18 33.60
CA GLU A 223 -8.72 28.84 33.34
C GLU A 223 -9.67 27.75 33.87
N ALA A 224 -10.34 27.99 35.00
CA ALA A 224 -11.29 27.05 35.60
C ALA A 224 -12.67 27.05 34.94
N GLU A 225 -13.09 28.20 34.38
CA GLU A 225 -14.34 28.35 33.64
C GLU A 225 -14.23 27.87 32.18
N PHE A 226 -13.02 27.85 31.61
CA PHE A 226 -12.82 27.42 30.23
C PHE A 226 -13.09 25.92 30.05
N ASP A 227 -14.19 25.60 29.37
CA ASP A 227 -14.52 24.24 28.94
C ASP A 227 -14.23 24.07 27.44
N CYS A 228 -13.21 23.28 27.11
CA CYS A 228 -12.89 23.05 25.71
C CYS A 228 -13.99 22.27 24.98
N SER A 229 -14.77 21.45 25.69
CA SER A 229 -15.85 20.70 25.06
C SER A 229 -16.91 21.64 24.48
N GLU A 230 -17.22 22.77 25.12
CA GLU A 230 -18.13 23.79 24.57
C GLU A 230 -17.54 24.48 23.34
N ALA A 231 -16.22 24.75 23.34
CA ALA A 231 -15.54 25.35 22.20
C ALA A 231 -15.52 24.42 20.97
N VAL A 232 -15.47 23.11 21.19
CA VAL A 232 -15.43 22.08 20.13
C VAL A 232 -16.84 21.59 19.73
N ALA A 233 -17.80 21.59 20.64
CA ALA A 233 -19.16 21.08 20.43
C ALA A 233 -19.96 21.81 19.34
N GLY A 234 -19.57 23.04 18.99
CA GLY A 234 -20.16 23.75 17.85
C GLY A 234 -19.76 23.16 16.48
N ALA A 235 -18.65 22.42 16.42
CA ALA A 235 -18.10 21.84 15.19
C ALA A 235 -18.35 20.33 15.07
N LEU A 236 -18.54 19.64 16.19
CA LEU A 236 -18.81 18.22 16.25
C LEU A 236 -20.01 18.02 17.18
N GLU A 237 -21.13 17.51 16.64
CA GLU A 237 -22.12 16.88 17.53
C GLU A 237 -21.36 15.89 18.43
N PRO A 238 -21.67 15.80 19.73
CA PRO A 238 -20.91 14.98 20.66
C PRO A 238 -20.99 13.52 20.24
N LEU A 239 -20.02 13.08 19.45
CA LEU A 239 -19.80 11.71 19.08
C LEU A 239 -19.29 11.01 20.34
N SER A 240 -19.95 9.93 20.74
CA SER A 240 -19.40 9.12 21.82
C SER A 240 -18.03 8.57 21.39
N PRO A 241 -17.14 8.18 22.32
CA PRO A 241 -15.88 7.51 21.96
C PRO A 241 -16.10 6.29 21.05
N GLY A 242 -17.25 5.62 21.19
CA GLY A 242 -17.68 4.53 20.30
C GLY A 242 -18.00 5.01 18.89
N ASP A 243 -18.77 6.10 18.75
CA ASP A 243 -19.13 6.68 17.45
C ASP A 243 -17.90 7.26 16.74
N LEU A 244 -16.99 7.90 17.48
CA LEU A 244 -15.72 8.39 16.95
C LEU A 244 -14.89 7.21 16.43
N TRP A 245 -14.72 6.15 17.22
CA TRP A 245 -14.00 4.96 16.78
C TRP A 245 -14.67 4.31 15.57
N GLN A 246 -15.99 4.23 15.56
CA GLN A 246 -16.74 3.64 14.45
C GLN A 246 -16.56 4.47 13.18
N LEU A 247 -16.68 5.80 13.27
CA LEU A 247 -16.40 6.74 12.18
C LEU A 247 -14.96 6.57 11.66
N MET A 248 -13.98 6.52 12.55
CA MET A 248 -12.57 6.34 12.19
C MET A 248 -12.28 4.96 11.60
N SER A 249 -12.97 3.92 12.06
CA SER A 249 -12.81 2.56 11.54
C SER A 249 -13.49 2.35 10.19
N ALA A 250 -14.55 3.11 9.90
CA ALA A 250 -15.26 3.09 8.63
C ALA A 250 -14.63 4.03 7.59
N ALA A 251 -13.93 5.08 8.03
CA ALA A 251 -13.28 6.06 7.15
C ALA A 251 -12.37 5.46 6.06
N PRO A 252 -11.60 4.37 6.27
CA PRO A 252 -10.83 3.75 5.20
C PRO A 252 -11.71 3.13 4.11
N GLU A 253 -12.84 2.53 4.51
CA GLU A 253 -13.80 1.92 3.60
C GLU A 253 -14.54 3.01 2.81
N ASP A 254 -14.93 4.11 3.47
CA ASP A 254 -15.53 5.28 2.82
C ASP A 254 -14.55 5.97 1.86
N ALA A 255 -13.29 6.15 2.28
CA ALA A 255 -12.24 6.71 1.44
C ALA A 255 -11.95 5.81 0.23
N TRP A 256 -11.91 4.48 0.42
CA TRP A 256 -11.79 3.52 -0.65
C TRP A 256 -12.99 3.55 -1.59
N ALA A 257 -14.22 3.57 -1.07
CA ALA A 257 -15.44 3.66 -1.86
C ALA A 257 -15.50 4.95 -2.69
N ALA A 258 -14.98 6.06 -2.15
CA ALA A 258 -14.86 7.33 -2.87
C ALA A 258 -13.77 7.31 -3.95
N ALA A 259 -12.66 6.60 -3.71
CA ALA A 259 -11.53 6.49 -4.64
C ALA A 259 -11.73 5.43 -5.73
N ALA A 260 -12.45 4.34 -5.44
CA ALA A 260 -12.64 3.18 -6.30
C ALA A 260 -13.13 3.50 -7.73
N PRO A 261 -14.05 4.46 -7.96
CA PRO A 261 -14.48 4.84 -9.32
C PRO A 261 -13.39 5.47 -10.18
N PHE A 262 -12.30 5.93 -9.58
CA PHE A 262 -11.18 6.60 -10.26
C PHE A 262 -9.97 5.69 -10.47
N LEU A 263 -9.97 4.50 -9.87
CA LEU A 263 -8.90 3.52 -10.07
C LEU A 263 -9.16 2.76 -11.37
N PRO A 264 -8.13 2.51 -12.19
CA PRO A 264 -8.27 1.64 -13.36
C PRO A 264 -8.74 0.26 -12.88
N GLU A 265 -9.68 -0.37 -13.60
CA GLU A 265 -10.15 -1.74 -13.34
C GLU A 265 -8.96 -2.71 -13.44
N THR A 266 -8.20 -2.86 -12.36
CA THR A 266 -7.21 -3.93 -12.23
C THR A 266 -8.01 -5.21 -12.11
N GLY A 267 -7.98 -6.05 -13.14
CA GLY A 267 -8.83 -7.23 -13.33
C GLY A 267 -8.67 -8.37 -12.32
N ASP A 268 -8.12 -8.10 -11.14
CA ASP A 268 -8.19 -8.95 -9.98
C ASP A 268 -8.93 -8.17 -8.90
N ASP A 269 -10.06 -8.71 -8.42
CA ASP A 269 -10.67 -8.27 -7.17
C ASP A 269 -9.56 -8.31 -6.10
N ILE A 270 -8.98 -7.15 -5.77
CA ILE A 270 -8.19 -6.99 -4.55
C ILE A 270 -9.22 -7.06 -3.43
N ALA A 271 -9.70 -8.27 -3.16
CA ALA A 271 -10.50 -8.55 -2.01
C ALA A 271 -9.56 -8.36 -0.83
N PHE A 272 -9.71 -7.23 -0.14
CA PHE A 272 -9.17 -7.02 1.20
C PHE A 272 -9.89 -8.01 2.14
N GLU A 273 -9.56 -9.29 2.05
CA GLU A 273 -10.30 -10.39 2.69
C GLU A 273 -10.23 -10.39 4.22
N ASP A 274 -9.58 -9.41 4.87
CA ASP A 274 -9.44 -9.44 6.33
C ASP A 274 -9.36 -8.07 7.02
N TRP A 275 -10.25 -7.16 6.64
CA TRP A 275 -10.47 -5.92 7.41
C TRP A 275 -10.82 -6.20 8.88
N ASP A 276 -11.59 -7.26 9.14
CA ASP A 276 -11.99 -7.62 10.49
C ASP A 276 -10.81 -8.12 11.36
N ALA A 277 -9.87 -8.91 10.82
CA ALA A 277 -8.68 -9.31 11.58
C ALA A 277 -7.73 -8.13 11.85
N LEU A 278 -7.54 -7.24 10.88
CA LEU A 278 -6.70 -6.04 11.06
C LEU A 278 -7.32 -5.06 12.06
N ALA A 279 -8.64 -4.86 12.02
CA ALA A 279 -9.35 -4.06 13.00
C ALA A 279 -9.28 -4.68 14.41
N ALA A 280 -9.23 -6.02 14.51
CA ALA A 280 -9.03 -6.71 15.79
C ALA A 280 -7.61 -6.50 16.36
N GLU A 281 -6.56 -6.54 15.54
CA GLU A 281 -5.19 -6.23 15.99
C GLU A 281 -5.03 -4.78 16.46
N ALA A 282 -5.63 -3.83 15.75
CA ALA A 282 -5.62 -2.42 16.12
C ALA A 282 -6.23 -2.16 17.52
N ARG A 283 -7.33 -2.85 17.86
CA ARG A 283 -7.97 -2.74 19.18
C ARG A 283 -7.06 -3.20 20.32
N ILE A 284 -6.21 -4.21 20.08
CA ILE A 284 -5.27 -4.73 21.09
C ILE A 284 -4.21 -3.67 21.41
N VAL A 285 -3.68 -2.99 20.40
CA VAL A 285 -2.69 -1.92 20.58
C VAL A 285 -3.28 -0.72 21.32
N PHE A 286 -4.49 -0.29 20.94
CA PHE A 286 -5.16 0.85 21.57
C PHE A 286 -5.65 0.55 23.01
N ALA A 287 -6.08 -0.69 23.28
CA ALA A 287 -6.42 -1.11 24.64
C ALA A 287 -5.17 -1.16 25.55
N GLY A 288 -4.00 -1.49 25.00
CA GLY A 288 -2.73 -1.47 25.72
C GLY A 288 -2.25 -0.07 26.10
N SER A 289 -2.49 0.94 25.25
CA SER A 289 -2.09 2.34 25.50
C SER A 289 -3.01 3.07 26.49
N GLN A 290 -4.23 2.58 26.70
CA GLN A 290 -5.17 3.14 27.67
C GLN A 290 -5.00 2.60 29.09
N THR A 291 -4.08 1.66 29.34
CA THR A 291 -3.77 1.25 30.71
C THR A 291 -3.05 2.40 31.41
N PRO A 292 -3.67 3.09 32.40
CA PRO A 292 -2.95 4.12 33.15
C PRO A 292 -1.73 3.46 33.81
N PRO A 293 -0.58 4.18 33.91
CA PRO A 293 0.56 3.66 34.65
C PRO A 293 0.06 3.26 36.03
N SER A 294 0.35 2.01 36.43
CA SER A 294 -0.06 1.51 37.74
C SER A 294 0.39 2.50 38.82
N GLU A 295 -0.51 2.84 39.75
CA GLU A 295 -0.30 3.83 40.82
C GLU A 295 0.83 3.49 41.82
N GLY A 296 1.76 2.59 41.47
CA GLY A 296 2.80 2.07 42.36
C GLY A 296 4.20 2.63 42.15
N GLU A 297 4.48 3.42 41.10
CA GLU A 297 5.87 3.77 40.75
C GLU A 297 6.07 5.25 40.39
N VAL A 298 5.43 6.15 41.14
CA VAL A 298 5.90 7.54 41.23
C VAL A 298 6.98 7.57 42.29
N ALA A 299 8.24 7.53 41.85
CA ALA A 299 9.37 7.84 42.71
C ALA A 299 9.15 9.22 43.34
N SER A 300 8.92 9.27 44.66
CA SER A 300 8.86 10.51 45.43
C SER A 300 10.05 11.38 45.04
N PRO A 301 9.85 12.63 44.59
CA PRO A 301 10.95 13.54 44.35
C PRO A 301 11.62 13.82 45.70
N THR A 302 12.84 13.31 45.86
CA THR A 302 13.72 13.66 46.97
C THR A 302 13.86 15.18 46.99
N ALA A 303 13.34 15.81 48.05
CA ALA A 303 13.41 17.25 48.25
C ALA A 303 14.88 17.71 48.21
N PRO A 304 15.19 18.85 47.56
CA PRO A 304 16.53 19.42 47.60
C PRO A 304 16.85 19.85 49.03
N ASN A 305 17.99 19.41 49.54
CA ASN A 305 18.52 19.78 50.85
C ASN A 305 18.56 21.30 51.00
N ALA A 306 17.85 21.82 52.00
CA ALA A 306 17.96 23.21 52.42
C ALA A 306 19.37 23.47 52.98
N PRO A 307 19.98 24.64 52.70
CA PRO A 307 21.25 25.03 53.31
C PRO A 307 21.03 25.31 54.79
N THR A 308 21.73 24.56 55.64
CA THR A 308 21.87 24.85 57.08
C THR A 308 22.67 26.13 57.23
N ALA A 309 22.06 27.15 57.83
CA ALA A 309 22.76 28.30 58.37
C ALA A 309 23.46 27.89 59.68
N GLU A 310 24.78 27.86 59.68
CA GLU A 310 25.60 27.86 60.90
C GLU A 310 26.01 29.30 61.24
N GLU A 311 25.91 29.60 62.54
CA GLU A 311 26.41 30.80 63.24
C GLU A 311 27.94 30.89 63.26
#